data_AF-A0A0J6W1W6-F1
#
_entry.id   AF-A0A0J6W1W6-F1
#
_cell.length_a   1.000
_cell.length_b   1.000
_cell.length_c   1.000
_cell.angle_alpha   90.00
_cell.angle_beta   90.00
_cell.angle_gamma   90.00
#
_symmetry.space_group_name_H-M   'P 1'
#
loop_
_entity.id
_entity.type
_entity.pdbx_description
1 polymer ?
#
loop_
_entity_poly.entity_id
_entity_poly.type
_entity_poly.pdbx_seq_one_letter_code
_entity_poly.pdbx_strand_id
1 'polypeptide(L)' 'MKREHWIVTDSSTPEDATQATEEQRELQDKLDHQDDDADAPGGWQTRHQIPDEN' A
#
# COMPACT_ATOMS: atom_id res chain seq x y z
N MET A 1 -26.46 -34.72 2.74
CA MET A 1 -26.09 -33.29 2.75
C MET A 1 -25.37 -32.99 1.45
N LYS A 2 -25.95 -32.16 0.58
CA LYS A 2 -25.35 -31.78 -0.70
C LYS A 2 -24.38 -30.64 -0.41
N ARG A 3 -23.08 -30.84 -0.67
CA ARG A 3 -22.10 -29.74 -0.63
C ARG A 3 -22.34 -28.92 -1.89
N GLU A 4 -22.96 -27.76 -1.73
CA GLU A 4 -23.12 -26.81 -2.82
C GLU A 4 -21.72 -26.31 -3.19
N HIS A 5 -21.30 -26.70 -4.39
CA HIS A 5 -20.11 -26.20 -5.05
C HIS A 5 -20.40 -24.77 -5.47
N TRP A 6 -20.09 -23.82 -4.59
CA TRP A 6 -19.94 -22.43 -4.98
C TRP A 6 -18.70 -22.38 -5.88
N ILE A 7 -18.90 -22.52 -7.19
CA ILE A 7 -18.05 -21.79 -8.13
C ILE A 7 -18.47 -20.33 -7.92
N VAL A 8 -17.93 -19.72 -6.87
CA VAL A 8 -17.74 -18.28 -6.92
C VAL A 8 -16.81 -18.13 -8.11
N THR A 9 -17.30 -17.58 -9.22
CA THR A 9 -16.42 -16.92 -10.18
C THR A 9 -15.87 -15.73 -9.41
N ASP A 10 -14.90 -16.01 -8.55
CA ASP A 10 -14.37 -15.07 -7.59
C ASP A 10 -13.60 -14.06 -8.41
N SER A 11 -14.24 -12.91 -8.67
CA SER A 11 -13.61 -11.75 -9.26
C SER A 11 -12.42 -11.24 -8.43
N SER A 12 -12.11 -11.87 -7.28
CA SER A 12 -10.85 -11.68 -6.56
C SER A 12 -9.63 -12.21 -7.31
N THR A 13 -9.77 -13.09 -8.30
CA THR A 13 -8.62 -13.53 -9.11
C THR A 13 -8.42 -12.55 -10.27
N PRO A 14 -7.30 -11.80 -10.32
CA PRO A 14 -7.06 -10.85 -11.40
C PRO A 14 -6.87 -11.59 -12.74
N GLU A 15 -7.35 -10.99 -13.84
CA GLU A 15 -7.13 -11.55 -15.19
C GLU A 15 -5.64 -11.67 -15.52
N ASP A 16 -4.82 -10.74 -15.02
CA ASP A 16 -3.37 -10.77 -15.10
C ASP A 16 -2.76 -10.30 -13.78
N ALA A 17 -2.15 -11.22 -13.04
CA ALA A 17 -1.49 -10.93 -11.76
C ALA A 17 -0.16 -10.16 -11.90
N THR A 18 0.32 -9.90 -13.12
CA THR A 18 1.47 -9.03 -13.37
C THR A 18 1.08 -7.56 -13.45
N GLN A 19 -0.21 -7.27 -13.58
CA GLN A 19 -0.76 -5.92 -13.66
C GLN A 19 -1.46 -5.55 -12.36
N ALA A 20 -1.23 -4.32 -11.88
CA ALA A 20 -2.03 -3.77 -10.81
C ALA A 20 -3.47 -3.50 -11.29
N THR A 21 -4.46 -3.64 -10.41
CA THR A 21 -5.80 -3.11 -10.65
C THR A 21 -5.78 -1.58 -10.60
N GLU A 22 -6.84 -0.94 -11.12
CA GLU A 22 -6.97 0.52 -11.04
C GLU A 22 -6.97 1.02 -9.59
N GLU A 23 -7.71 0.34 -8.73
CA GLU A 23 -7.80 0.69 -7.30
C GLU A 23 -6.46 0.54 -6.58
N GLN A 24 -5.66 -0.47 -6.96
CA GLN A 24 -4.29 -0.65 -6.46
C GLN A 24 -3.35 0.45 -6.96
N ARG A 25 -3.47 0.87 -8.23
CA ARG A 25 -2.70 2.00 -8.78
C ARG A 25 -3.00 3.31 -8.06
N GLU A 26 -4.28 3.63 -7.87
CA GLU A 26 -4.70 4.84 -7.16
C GLU A 26 -4.26 4.83 -5.68
N LEU A 27 -4.27 3.65 -5.04
CA LEU A 27 -3.76 3.51 -3.68
C LEU A 27 -2.24 3.75 -3.64
N GLN A 28 -1.50 3.16 -4.58
CA GLN A 28 -0.05 3.32 -4.65
C GLN A 28 0.33 4.80 -4.88
N ASP A 29 -0.35 5.50 -5.78
CA ASP A 29 -0.13 6.93 -6.06
C ASP A 29 -0.31 7.79 -4.78
N LYS A 30 -1.33 7.49 -3.98
CA LYS A 30 -1.54 8.16 -2.68
C LYS A 30 -0.45 7.86 -1.66
N LEU A 31 0.15 6.67 -1.69
CA LEU A 31 1.21 6.27 -0.77
C LEU A 31 2.55 6.89 -1.16
N ASP A 32 2.87 6.94 -2.46
CA ASP A 32 4.14 7.47 -2.95
C ASP A 32 4.29 8.97 -2.65
N HIS A 33 3.18 9.70 -2.57
CA HIS A 33 3.16 11.12 -2.18
C HIS A 33 3.05 11.37 -0.67
N GLN A 34 3.09 10.33 0.18
CA GLN A 34 3.04 10.53 1.64
C GLN A 34 4.29 11.23 2.18
N ASP A 35 5.45 10.98 1.58
CA ASP A 35 6.73 11.58 2.01
C ASP A 35 6.96 12.99 1.44
N ASP A 36 6.08 13.44 0.53
CA ASP A 36 6.06 14.82 0.03
C ASP A 36 5.38 15.79 1.03
N ASP A 37 4.93 15.30 2.18
CA ASP A 37 4.39 16.13 3.26
C ASP A 37 5.52 16.93 3.92
N ALA A 38 5.60 18.23 3.59
CA ALA A 38 6.56 19.16 4.19
C ALA A 38 6.42 19.28 5.72
N ASP A 39 5.26 18.91 6.28
CA ASP A 39 4.99 18.88 7.72
C ASP A 39 5.17 17.47 8.32
N ALA A 40 5.66 16.49 7.55
CA ALA A 40 5.91 15.14 8.02
C ALA A 40 6.85 15.13 9.24
N PRO A 41 6.58 14.28 10.25
CA PRO A 41 7.44 14.15 11.41
C PRO A 41 8.82 13.64 10.96
N GLY A 42 9.84 14.48 11.14
CA GLY A 42 11.21 14.18 10.73
C GLY A 42 11.71 14.94 9.50
N GLY A 43 10.84 15.60 8.73
CA GLY A 43 11.24 16.38 7.55
C GLY A 43 12.25 17.51 7.84
N TRP A 44 12.25 18.00 9.07
CA TRP A 44 13.14 19.07 9.56
C TRP A 44 14.25 18.56 10.50
N GLN A 45 14.26 17.26 10.81
CA GLN A 45 15.22 16.68 11.74
C GLN A 45 16.59 16.54 11.05
N THR A 46 17.63 17.02 11.71
CA THR A 46 19.02 16.85 11.27
C THR A 46 19.71 15.82 12.14
N ARG A 47 20.82 15.21 11.66
CA ARG A 47 21.57 14.18 12.41
C ARG A 47 21.98 14.59 13.84
N HIS A 48 22.04 15.89 14.13
CA HIS A 48 22.41 16.42 15.45
C HIS A 48 21.24 16.49 16.45
N GLN A 49 20.02 16.21 15.99
CA GLN A 49 18.79 16.21 16.80
C GLN A 49 18.36 14.80 17.19
N ILE A 50 19.02 13.77 16.65
CA ILE A 50 18.79 12.37 17.00
C ILE A 50 19.84 11.99 18.06
N PRO A 51 19.44 11.62 19.28
CA PRO A 51 20.38 11.12 20.28
C PRO A 51 21.08 9.86 19.77
N ASP A 52 22.39 9.76 19.97
CA ASP A 52 23.11 8.52 19.68
C ASP A 52 22.57 7.38 20.57
N GLU A 53 22.23 6.26 19.94
CA GLU A 53 21.82 5.04 20.65
C GLU A 53 23.07 4.41 21.29
N ASN A 54 23.05 4.23 22.62
CA ASN A 54 24.11 3.60 23.42
C ASN A 54 23.59 2.34 24.11
#